data_AF-A0A1A9KMW4-F1
#
_entry.id   AF-A0A1A9KMW4-F1
#
_cell.length_a   1.000
_cell.length_b   1.000
_cell.length_c   1.000
_cell.angle_alpha   90.00
_cell.angle_beta   90.00
_cell.angle_gamma   90.00
#
_symmetry.space_group_name_H-M   'P 1'
#
loop_
_entity.id
_entity.type
_entity.pdbx_description
1 polymer ?
#
loop_
_entity_poly.entity_id
_entity_poly.type
_entity_poly.pdbx_seq_one_letter_code
_entity_poly.pdbx_strand_id
1 'polypeptide(L)'
;MKTLDLQGNLLNLYVALAMGGFDESSGSWAPFDYWEGTIRYRDQEFSPLTDIATIWPEVLRLRLSTHCDHDGLWSISLPGQSPSAIGAADQPAGESQAFRVADPIHGYCLAIVWNQFGPEVPDVFESSWAGCVPLEHYNVPLDTSVDFDGVVQPLQVQKAAEILRTSPLDASQAGPLMQAAFFLGVQVVQIKPQEPGRRWSIQVGNRADSQILASALTAAGIAAEAASHHAFHAVYFEYGQD
;
A
#
# COMPACT_ATOMS: atom_id res chain seq x y z
N MET A 1 5.16 7.89 5.97
CA MET A 1 4.52 7.79 7.31
C MET A 1 5.58 7.54 8.37
N LYS A 2 5.43 8.03 9.62
CA LYS A 2 6.44 7.74 10.66
C LYS A 2 6.33 6.29 11.11
N THR A 3 7.47 5.62 11.25
CA THR A 3 7.54 4.23 11.71
C THR A 3 6.87 4.04 13.08
N LEU A 4 7.03 5.01 13.99
CA LEU A 4 6.47 4.95 15.34
C LEU A 4 4.95 5.07 15.39
N ASP A 5 4.32 5.55 14.31
CA ASP A 5 2.88 5.71 14.25
C ASP A 5 2.20 4.43 13.75
N LEU A 6 2.97 3.42 13.30
CA LEU A 6 2.45 2.19 12.71
C LEU A 6 1.74 1.31 13.75
N GLN A 7 0.55 0.84 13.39
CA GLN A 7 -0.25 -0.04 14.24
C GLN A 7 -1.09 -1.05 13.42
N GLY A 8 -1.70 -1.99 14.13
CA GLY A 8 -2.61 -2.99 13.56
C GLY A 8 -2.01 -3.78 12.39
N ASN A 9 -2.85 -4.12 11.42
CA ASN A 9 -2.41 -4.88 10.25
C ASN A 9 -1.40 -4.12 9.38
N LEU A 10 -1.33 -2.78 9.48
CA LEU A 10 -0.34 -2.02 8.71
C LEU A 10 1.06 -2.28 9.24
N LEU A 11 1.21 -2.37 10.57
CA LEU A 11 2.46 -2.77 11.18
C LEU A 11 2.83 -4.21 10.80
N ASN A 12 1.88 -5.14 10.77
CA ASN A 12 2.12 -6.51 10.28
C ASN A 12 2.67 -6.51 8.83
N LEU A 13 2.11 -5.66 7.95
CA LEU A 13 2.57 -5.52 6.56
C LEU A 13 4.01 -5.03 6.51
N TYR A 14 4.31 -3.98 7.25
CA TYR A 14 5.65 -3.42 7.27
C TYR A 14 6.69 -4.36 7.85
N VAL A 15 6.32 -5.20 8.83
CA VAL A 15 7.21 -6.25 9.31
C VAL A 15 7.49 -7.27 8.20
N ALA A 16 6.48 -7.71 7.46
CA ALA A 16 6.66 -8.64 6.34
C ALA A 16 7.57 -8.04 5.24
N LEU A 17 7.38 -6.76 4.92
CA LEU A 17 8.24 -6.00 4.00
C LEU A 17 9.68 -5.87 4.54
N ALA A 18 9.83 -5.58 5.83
CA ALA A 18 11.13 -5.40 6.48
C ALA A 18 11.95 -6.69 6.52
N MET A 19 11.29 -7.83 6.71
CA MET A 19 11.90 -9.16 6.66
C MET A 19 12.29 -9.61 5.23
N GLY A 20 11.85 -8.86 4.21
CA GLY A 20 12.21 -9.05 2.80
C GLY A 20 11.56 -10.27 2.14
N GLY A 21 11.62 -10.33 0.81
CA GLY A 21 10.99 -11.43 0.06
C GLY A 21 9.46 -11.41 0.11
N PHE A 22 8.86 -10.24 0.37
CA PHE A 22 7.44 -10.01 0.14
C PHE A 22 7.24 -9.84 -1.37
N ASP A 23 6.70 -10.87 -2.01
CA ASP A 23 6.45 -10.91 -3.44
C ASP A 23 5.08 -11.54 -3.69
N GLU A 24 4.21 -10.78 -4.37
CA GLU A 24 2.85 -11.21 -4.69
C GLU A 24 2.80 -12.37 -5.69
N SER A 25 3.82 -12.51 -6.52
CA SER A 25 3.93 -13.64 -7.45
C SER A 25 4.32 -14.95 -6.76
N SER A 26 4.91 -14.86 -5.56
CA SER A 26 5.38 -16.01 -4.78
C SER A 26 4.50 -16.31 -3.56
N GLY A 27 3.24 -15.85 -3.56
CA GLY A 27 2.25 -16.19 -2.54
C GLY A 27 2.20 -15.30 -1.30
N SER A 28 2.91 -14.17 -1.29
CA SER A 28 2.68 -13.12 -0.28
C SER A 28 1.56 -12.20 -0.77
N TRP A 29 0.70 -11.65 0.07
CA TRP A 29 -0.23 -10.60 -0.35
C TRP A 29 -0.85 -9.91 0.86
N ALA A 30 -1.29 -8.67 0.66
CA ALA A 30 -2.00 -7.89 1.66
C ALA A 30 -3.48 -7.78 1.28
N PRO A 31 -4.42 -7.98 2.22
CA PRO A 31 -5.85 -7.97 1.94
C PRO A 31 -6.42 -6.55 1.96
N PHE A 32 -6.04 -5.68 1.01
CA PHE A 32 -6.49 -4.29 1.01
C PHE A 32 -8.02 -4.12 0.89
N ASP A 33 -8.69 -5.05 0.21
CA ASP A 33 -10.15 -5.13 0.06
C ASP A 33 -10.85 -5.68 1.32
N TYR A 34 -10.09 -6.36 2.18
CA TYR A 34 -10.55 -6.96 3.42
C TYR A 34 -9.51 -6.75 4.53
N TRP A 35 -9.28 -5.49 4.90
CA TRP A 35 -8.12 -5.09 5.70
C TRP A 35 -8.02 -5.74 7.09
N GLU A 36 -9.15 -6.11 7.67
CA GLU A 36 -9.22 -6.89 8.92
C GLU A 36 -8.64 -8.31 8.77
N GLY A 37 -8.42 -8.78 7.54
CA GLY A 37 -7.79 -10.05 7.22
C GLY A 37 -6.31 -10.12 7.57
N THR A 38 -5.81 -11.35 7.69
CA THR A 38 -4.38 -11.59 7.94
C THR A 38 -3.59 -11.48 6.64
N ILE A 39 -2.42 -10.88 6.72
CA ILE A 39 -1.46 -10.80 5.62
C ILE A 39 -0.94 -12.20 5.34
N ARG A 40 -0.75 -12.54 4.06
CA ARG A 40 0.03 -13.73 3.72
C ARG A 40 1.45 -13.34 3.40
N TYR A 41 2.39 -14.07 3.98
CA TYR A 41 3.81 -13.90 3.74
C TYR A 41 4.42 -15.29 3.52
N ARG A 42 4.98 -15.52 2.32
CA ARG A 42 5.52 -16.83 1.90
C ARG A 42 4.49 -17.97 2.07
N ASP A 43 3.29 -17.78 1.52
CA ASP A 43 2.13 -18.70 1.55
C ASP A 43 1.51 -18.99 2.93
N GLN A 44 2.01 -18.36 3.99
CA GLN A 44 1.54 -18.56 5.36
C GLN A 44 0.81 -17.32 5.88
N GLU A 45 -0.18 -17.54 6.75
CA GLU A 45 -0.77 -16.44 7.53
C GLU A 45 0.31 -15.79 8.40
N PHE A 46 0.37 -14.47 8.38
CA PHE A 46 1.40 -13.68 9.02
C PHE A 46 0.79 -12.50 9.76
N SER A 47 0.72 -12.63 11.09
CA SER A 47 0.24 -11.59 12.00
C SER A 47 1.15 -11.53 13.23
N PRO A 48 2.35 -10.92 13.11
CA PRO A 48 3.33 -10.92 14.20
C PRO A 48 2.86 -10.23 15.48
N LEU A 49 1.88 -9.32 15.38
CA LEU A 49 1.24 -8.72 16.56
C LEU A 49 0.43 -9.73 17.41
N THR A 50 -0.02 -10.84 16.82
CA THR A 50 -0.75 -11.89 17.55
C THR A 50 0.03 -13.19 17.67
N ASP A 51 1.02 -13.42 16.80
CA ASP A 51 1.91 -14.57 16.83
C ASP A 51 3.39 -14.16 16.71
N ILE A 52 4.01 -13.92 17.86
CA ILE A 52 5.44 -13.58 17.96
C ILE A 52 6.36 -14.66 17.38
N ALA A 53 5.93 -15.92 17.29
CA ALA A 53 6.79 -17.00 16.79
C ALA A 53 7.23 -16.75 15.35
N THR A 54 6.40 -16.06 14.57
CA THR A 54 6.68 -15.69 13.17
C THR A 54 7.87 -14.74 13.01
N ILE A 55 8.16 -13.92 14.03
CA ILE A 55 9.25 -12.93 14.02
C ILE A 55 10.38 -13.23 14.99
N TRP A 56 10.23 -14.24 15.85
CA TRP A 56 11.23 -14.56 16.87
C TRP A 56 12.65 -14.77 16.32
N PRO A 57 12.85 -15.48 15.18
CA PRO A 57 14.18 -15.59 14.58
C PRO A 57 14.80 -14.23 14.24
N GLU A 58 13.98 -13.27 13.80
CA GLU A 58 14.40 -11.93 13.44
C GLU A 58 14.74 -11.09 14.66
N VAL A 59 13.94 -11.19 15.73
CA VAL A 59 14.23 -10.58 17.05
C VAL A 59 15.60 -11.05 17.56
N LEU A 60 15.89 -12.35 17.46
CA LEU A 60 17.18 -12.92 17.84
C LEU A 60 18.32 -12.47 16.92
N ARG A 61 18.09 -12.43 15.59
CA ARG A 61 19.07 -11.98 14.59
C ARG A 61 19.50 -10.53 14.85
N LEU A 62 18.52 -9.67 15.16
CA LEU A 62 18.72 -8.26 15.50
C LEU A 62 19.23 -8.07 16.93
N ARG A 63 19.26 -9.11 17.78
CA ARG A 63 19.69 -9.05 19.18
C ARG A 63 18.99 -7.94 19.96
N LEU A 64 17.66 -7.84 19.78
CA LEU A 64 16.87 -6.81 20.46
C LEU A 64 16.96 -6.98 21.98
N SER A 65 17.21 -5.87 22.67
CA SER A 65 17.17 -5.81 24.12
C SER A 65 15.78 -5.40 24.59
N THR A 66 15.30 -6.03 25.66
CA THR A 66 13.97 -5.80 26.22
C THR A 66 14.07 -5.55 27.70
N HIS A 67 13.49 -4.45 28.16
CA HIS A 67 13.43 -4.08 29.55
C HIS A 67 11.99 -3.74 29.94
N CYS A 68 11.52 -4.27 31.07
CA CYS A 68 10.25 -3.87 31.66
C CYS A 68 10.52 -2.70 32.61
N ASP A 69 9.96 -1.54 32.29
CA ASP A 69 10.10 -0.33 33.09
C ASP A 69 9.15 -0.37 34.29
N HIS A 70 9.49 0.39 35.34
CA HIS A 70 8.79 0.36 36.62
C HIS A 70 7.33 0.87 36.54
N ASP A 71 6.96 1.54 35.44
CA ASP A 71 5.61 2.05 35.19
C ASP A 71 4.75 1.11 34.34
N GLY A 72 5.21 -0.12 34.11
CA GLY A 72 4.48 -1.15 33.37
C GLY A 72 4.58 -1.04 31.85
N LEU A 73 5.46 -0.16 31.35
CA LEU A 73 5.80 -0.06 29.95
C LEU A 73 7.06 -0.88 29.64
N TRP A 74 7.25 -1.19 28.37
CA TRP A 74 8.39 -1.94 27.86
C TRP A 74 9.27 -1.05 27.01
N SER A 75 10.57 -1.16 27.22
CA SER A 75 11.60 -0.50 26.42
C SER A 75 12.32 -1.55 25.57
N ILE A 76 12.18 -1.44 24.25
CA ILE A 76 12.84 -2.30 23.25
C ILE A 76 13.96 -1.50 22.58
N SER A 77 15.17 -2.03 22.47
CA SER A 77 16.28 -1.33 21.81
C SER A 77 17.12 -2.24 20.89
N LEU A 78 17.69 -1.64 19.85
CA LEU A 78 18.63 -2.32 18.96
C LEU A 78 20.04 -2.40 19.62
N PRO A 79 20.93 -3.30 19.17
CA PRO A 79 22.24 -3.50 19.78
C PRO A 79 23.10 -2.23 19.75
N GLY A 80 23.87 -2.01 20.81
CA GLY A 80 24.69 -0.80 20.97
C GLY A 80 23.94 0.38 21.60
N GLN A 81 22.65 0.19 21.95
CA GLN A 81 21.80 1.23 22.52
C GLN A 81 21.51 0.93 24.00
N SER A 82 21.93 1.85 24.89
CA SER A 82 21.63 1.74 26.32
C SER A 82 20.15 2.11 26.58
N PRO A 83 19.40 1.33 27.39
CA PRO A 83 18.01 1.66 27.78
C PRO A 83 17.86 3.03 28.47
N SER A 84 18.97 3.62 28.95
CA SER A 84 18.98 4.85 29.74
C SER A 84 18.94 6.16 28.94
N ALA A 85 18.81 6.11 27.61
CA ALA A 85 18.79 7.30 26.74
C ALA A 85 17.37 7.86 26.45
N ILE A 86 16.39 7.55 27.29
CA ILE A 86 15.00 8.04 27.14
C ILE A 86 14.92 9.46 27.69
N GLY A 87 15.34 10.43 26.89
CA GLY A 87 15.32 11.83 27.30
C GLY A 87 15.91 12.78 26.27
N ALA A 88 15.31 12.86 25.07
CA ALA A 88 15.45 14.03 24.22
C ALA A 88 14.35 14.01 23.15
N ALA A 89 13.33 14.86 23.32
CA ALA A 89 12.69 15.46 22.17
C ALA A 89 13.78 16.28 21.45
N ASP A 90 13.91 16.10 20.14
CA ASP A 90 14.87 16.75 19.23
C ASP A 90 16.29 16.13 19.15
N GLN A 91 16.46 15.04 18.40
CA GLN A 91 17.78 14.73 17.77
C GLN A 91 17.64 14.08 16.38
N PRO A 92 18.31 14.62 15.34
CA PRO A 92 18.60 13.91 14.10
C PRO A 92 20.05 13.37 14.03
N ALA A 93 20.17 12.24 13.30
CA ALA A 93 21.37 11.57 12.77
C ALA A 93 22.40 11.01 13.77
N GLY A 94 22.16 9.77 14.25
CA GLY A 94 23.15 8.97 14.98
C GLY A 94 22.60 7.91 15.93
N GLU A 95 21.70 7.04 15.44
CA GLU A 95 21.46 5.67 15.92
C GLU A 95 21.29 5.42 17.44
N SER A 96 20.22 5.95 18.04
CA SER A 96 19.70 5.40 19.29
C SER A 96 18.19 5.54 19.33
N GLN A 97 17.45 4.45 19.06
CA GLN A 97 15.99 4.43 19.17
C GLN A 97 15.58 3.29 20.11
N ALA A 98 15.19 3.67 21.33
CA ALA A 98 14.43 2.79 22.21
C ALA A 98 12.93 2.99 21.92
N PHE A 99 12.20 1.89 21.74
CA PHE A 99 10.75 1.89 21.54
C PHE A 99 10.09 1.65 22.89
N ARG A 100 9.38 2.67 23.37
CA ARG A 100 8.66 2.61 24.63
C ARG A 100 7.18 2.33 24.38
N VAL A 101 6.74 1.14 24.74
CA VAL A 101 5.45 0.57 24.29
C VAL A 101 4.73 -0.11 25.46
N ALA A 102 3.40 -0.25 25.35
CA ALA A 102 2.61 -0.97 26.35
C ALA A 102 2.76 -2.50 26.23
N ASP A 103 3.05 -2.98 25.02
CA ASP A 103 3.20 -4.40 24.70
C ASP A 103 4.56 -4.63 24.01
N PRO A 104 5.42 -5.55 24.52
CA PRO A 104 6.72 -5.79 23.93
C PRO A 104 6.64 -6.35 22.51
N ILE A 105 5.58 -7.08 22.14
CA ILE A 105 5.43 -7.62 20.77
C ILE A 105 5.34 -6.46 19.78
N HIS A 106 4.50 -5.48 20.07
CA HIS A 106 4.43 -4.25 19.27
C HIS A 106 5.80 -3.57 19.13
N GLY A 107 6.57 -3.47 20.23
CA GLY A 107 7.91 -2.88 20.21
C GLY A 107 8.91 -3.67 19.36
N TYR A 108 8.84 -5.01 19.35
CA TYR A 108 9.66 -5.84 18.45
C TYR A 108 9.33 -5.57 16.98
N CYS A 109 8.04 -5.50 16.63
CA CYS A 109 7.60 -5.18 15.28
C CYS A 109 8.15 -3.81 14.83
N LEU A 110 7.99 -2.78 15.66
CA LEU A 110 8.53 -1.44 15.37
C LEU A 110 10.05 -1.45 15.19
N ALA A 111 10.78 -2.19 16.03
CA ALA A 111 12.23 -2.29 15.92
C ALA A 111 12.69 -2.99 14.63
N ILE A 112 11.97 -4.04 14.19
CA ILE A 112 12.24 -4.72 12.92
C ILE A 112 12.02 -3.76 11.75
N VAL A 113 10.89 -3.04 11.73
CA VAL A 113 10.59 -2.07 10.67
C VAL A 113 11.62 -0.93 10.66
N TRP A 114 11.94 -0.38 11.83
CA TRP A 114 12.92 0.69 11.96
C TRP A 114 14.31 0.27 11.50
N ASN A 115 14.74 -0.97 11.79
CA ASN A 115 16.02 -1.47 11.33
C ASN A 115 16.14 -1.46 9.79
N GLN A 116 15.03 -1.66 9.07
CA GLN A 116 15.03 -1.68 7.61
C GLN A 116 14.76 -0.32 6.97
N PHE A 117 13.76 0.42 7.48
CA PHE A 117 13.27 1.65 6.86
C PHE A 117 13.72 2.92 7.58
N GLY A 118 14.14 2.81 8.85
CA GLY A 118 14.47 3.94 9.69
C GLY A 118 13.22 4.67 10.21
N PRO A 119 13.26 6.01 10.35
CA PRO A 119 12.20 6.78 11.01
C PRO A 119 10.91 6.91 10.20
N GLU A 120 10.98 6.70 8.89
CA GLU A 120 9.85 6.83 7.99
C GLU A 120 9.74 5.61 7.07
N VAL A 121 8.50 5.18 6.85
CA VAL A 121 8.13 4.18 5.86
C VAL A 121 7.38 4.83 4.70
N PRO A 122 7.33 4.18 3.52
CA PRO A 122 6.45 4.60 2.43
C PRO A 122 5.02 4.86 2.88
N ASP A 123 4.28 5.68 2.13
CA ASP A 123 2.86 5.93 2.36
C ASP A 123 1.98 5.32 1.27
N VAL A 124 2.59 4.64 0.30
CA VAL A 124 1.94 3.95 -0.82
C VAL A 124 2.55 2.56 -0.96
N PHE A 125 1.72 1.58 -1.27
CA PHE A 125 2.13 0.22 -1.65
C PHE A 125 1.73 -0.07 -3.10
N GLU A 126 2.63 -0.68 -3.87
CA GLU A 126 2.33 -1.15 -5.23
C GLU A 126 1.89 -2.61 -5.19
N SER A 127 0.59 -2.84 -5.42
CA SER A 127 0.00 -4.17 -5.53
C SER A 127 -0.31 -4.50 -7.00
N SER A 128 -0.05 -5.75 -7.37
CA SER A 128 -0.35 -6.32 -8.69
C SER A 128 -1.84 -6.38 -9.00
N TRP A 129 -2.70 -6.43 -7.98
CA TRP A 129 -4.15 -6.52 -8.14
C TRP A 129 -4.90 -5.29 -7.66
N ALA A 130 -4.39 -4.58 -6.65
CA ALA A 130 -5.02 -3.36 -6.11
C ALA A 130 -4.43 -2.06 -6.67
N GLY A 131 -3.37 -2.13 -7.48
CA GLY A 131 -2.68 -0.95 -8.02
C GLY A 131 -1.84 -0.23 -6.96
N CYS A 132 -1.73 1.09 -7.07
CA CYS A 132 -1.02 1.92 -6.10
C CYS A 132 -1.95 2.27 -4.93
N VAL A 133 -1.78 1.60 -3.79
CA VAL A 133 -2.64 1.71 -2.62
C VAL A 133 -2.08 2.73 -1.62
N PRO A 134 -2.77 3.86 -1.35
CA PRO A 134 -2.44 4.75 -0.25
C PRO A 134 -2.63 4.05 1.11
N LEU A 135 -1.61 4.07 1.95
CA LEU A 135 -1.54 3.31 3.19
C LEU A 135 -2.05 4.06 4.43
N GLU A 136 -2.25 5.38 4.33
CA GLU A 136 -2.64 6.22 5.48
C GLU A 136 -3.95 5.75 6.14
N HIS A 137 -4.95 5.38 5.34
CA HIS A 137 -6.25 4.91 5.83
C HIS A 137 -6.22 3.53 6.47
N TYR A 138 -5.12 2.81 6.30
CA TYR A 138 -4.92 1.47 6.84
C TYR A 138 -4.19 1.46 8.19
N ASN A 139 -3.72 2.63 8.65
CA ASN A 139 -3.04 2.76 9.94
C ASN A 139 -4.03 2.81 11.12
N VAL A 140 -4.80 1.74 11.26
CA VAL A 140 -5.90 1.59 12.22
C VAL A 140 -5.63 0.43 13.19
N PRO A 141 -6.34 0.33 14.34
CA PRO A 141 -6.23 -0.83 15.22
C PRO A 141 -6.51 -2.16 14.50
N LEU A 142 -5.96 -3.27 15.02
CA LEU A 142 -5.88 -4.58 14.34
C LEU A 142 -7.21 -5.08 13.74
N ASP A 143 -8.33 -4.93 14.46
CA ASP A 143 -9.65 -5.44 14.06
C ASP A 143 -10.55 -4.37 13.40
N THR A 144 -9.95 -3.29 12.89
CA THR A 144 -10.71 -2.18 12.28
C THR A 144 -10.87 -2.41 10.79
N SER A 145 -12.11 -2.51 10.33
CA SER A 145 -12.43 -2.60 8.92
C SER A 145 -12.08 -1.29 8.19
N VAL A 146 -11.60 -1.41 6.96
CA VAL A 146 -11.33 -0.28 6.07
C VAL A 146 -12.13 -0.50 4.78
N ASP A 147 -12.97 0.48 4.45
CA ASP A 147 -13.77 0.45 3.23
C ASP A 147 -12.90 0.85 2.03
N PHE A 148 -12.38 -0.15 1.33
CA PHE A 148 -11.54 0.06 0.15
C PHE A 148 -12.28 0.86 -0.92
N ASP A 149 -13.49 0.44 -1.28
CA ASP A 149 -14.27 1.02 -2.38
C ASP A 149 -14.77 2.44 -2.03
N GLY A 150 -15.12 2.69 -0.76
CA GLY A 150 -15.64 3.97 -0.31
C GLY A 150 -14.60 5.01 0.08
N VAL A 151 -13.39 4.60 0.50
CA VAL A 151 -12.36 5.52 1.02
C VAL A 151 -11.11 5.53 0.15
N VAL A 152 -10.58 4.36 -0.20
CA VAL A 152 -9.24 4.24 -0.82
C VAL A 152 -9.32 4.37 -2.35
N GLN A 153 -10.23 3.65 -2.98
CA GLN A 153 -10.41 3.66 -4.43
C GLN A 153 -10.71 5.06 -4.99
N PRO A 154 -11.51 5.93 -4.34
CA PRO A 154 -11.70 7.30 -4.79
C PRO A 154 -10.41 8.12 -4.86
N LEU A 155 -9.45 7.88 -3.95
CA LEU A 155 -8.14 8.54 -3.96
C LEU A 155 -7.29 8.07 -5.14
N GLN A 156 -7.33 6.76 -5.44
CA GLN A 156 -6.67 6.20 -6.61
C GLN A 156 -7.26 6.78 -7.91
N VAL A 157 -8.59 6.89 -7.98
CA VAL A 157 -9.31 7.53 -9.11
C VAL A 157 -8.88 8.99 -9.29
N GLN A 158 -8.79 9.76 -8.21
CA GLN A 158 -8.34 11.16 -8.29
C GLN A 158 -6.89 11.27 -8.78
N LYS A 159 -6.00 10.39 -8.30
CA LYS A 159 -4.59 10.40 -8.72
C LYS A 159 -4.41 9.96 -10.17
N ALA A 160 -5.13 8.92 -10.59
CA ALA A 160 -5.19 8.49 -11.98
C ALA A 160 -5.73 9.61 -12.90
N ALA A 161 -6.77 10.32 -12.45
CA ALA A 161 -7.29 11.47 -13.19
C ALA A 161 -6.26 12.61 -13.31
N GLU A 162 -5.45 12.87 -12.28
CA GLU A 162 -4.35 13.84 -12.33
C GLU A 162 -3.30 13.47 -13.38
N ILE A 163 -2.89 12.19 -13.43
CA ILE A 163 -1.96 11.65 -14.44
C ILE A 163 -2.51 11.90 -15.86
N LEU A 164 -3.82 11.64 -16.05
CA LEU A 164 -4.50 11.83 -17.33
C LEU A 164 -4.61 13.30 -17.74
N ARG A 165 -4.85 14.23 -16.80
CA ARG A 165 -4.96 15.68 -17.09
C ARG A 165 -3.63 16.33 -17.44
N THR A 166 -2.55 15.89 -16.81
CA THR A 166 -1.24 16.56 -16.89
C THR A 166 -0.39 16.08 -18.06
N SER A 167 -0.85 15.06 -18.79
CA SER A 167 -0.13 14.48 -19.91
C SER A 167 -0.48 15.18 -21.25
N PRO A 168 0.52 15.58 -22.06
CA PRO A 168 0.29 16.29 -23.32
C PRO A 168 -0.46 15.43 -24.37
N LEU A 169 -1.32 16.10 -25.15
CA LEU A 169 -2.17 15.53 -26.20
C LEU A 169 -1.36 15.22 -27.48
N ASP A 170 -0.49 14.21 -27.46
CA ASP A 170 0.21 13.74 -28.66
C ASP A 170 -0.12 12.27 -28.97
N ALA A 171 0.09 11.83 -30.21
CA ALA A 171 -0.28 10.50 -30.75
C ALA A 171 0.27 9.25 -29.99
N SER A 172 1.00 9.43 -28.89
CA SER A 172 1.51 8.37 -28.00
C SER A 172 0.70 8.17 -26.70
N GLN A 173 -0.56 8.64 -26.66
CA GLN A 173 -1.48 8.64 -25.49
C GLN A 173 -1.65 7.30 -24.74
N ALA A 174 -1.17 6.19 -25.28
CA ALA A 174 -1.07 4.93 -24.56
C ALA A 174 -0.25 5.06 -23.26
N GLY A 175 0.78 5.90 -23.20
CA GLY A 175 1.63 6.05 -22.00
C GLY A 175 0.84 6.49 -20.75
N PRO A 176 0.19 7.67 -20.76
CA PRO A 176 -0.61 8.16 -19.64
C PRO A 176 -1.77 7.24 -19.27
N LEU A 177 -2.43 6.63 -20.27
CA LEU A 177 -3.50 5.66 -20.04
C LEU A 177 -2.99 4.41 -19.33
N MET A 178 -1.84 3.86 -19.75
CA MET A 178 -1.23 2.70 -19.10
C MET A 178 -0.77 3.04 -17.68
N GLN A 179 -0.24 4.24 -17.45
CA GLN A 179 0.16 4.68 -16.12
C GLN A 179 -1.03 4.87 -15.18
N ALA A 180 -2.12 5.49 -15.67
CA ALA A 180 -3.36 5.60 -14.92
C ALA A 180 -3.97 4.22 -14.62
N ALA A 181 -3.98 3.31 -15.59
CA ALA A 181 -4.48 1.95 -15.38
C ALA A 181 -3.65 1.18 -14.35
N PHE A 182 -2.31 1.29 -14.40
CA PHE A 182 -1.43 0.72 -13.39
C PHE A 182 -1.74 1.24 -11.99
N PHE A 183 -1.92 2.56 -11.84
CA PHE A 183 -2.25 3.18 -10.56
C PHE A 183 -3.56 2.66 -9.97
N LEU A 184 -4.52 2.30 -10.83
CA LEU A 184 -5.84 1.77 -10.47
C LEU A 184 -5.87 0.24 -10.31
N GLY A 185 -4.77 -0.47 -10.56
CA GLY A 185 -4.78 -1.94 -10.58
C GLY A 185 -5.54 -2.53 -11.78
N VAL A 186 -5.79 -1.73 -12.82
CA VAL A 186 -6.58 -2.14 -13.99
C VAL A 186 -5.71 -2.89 -15.00
N GLN A 187 -6.11 -4.11 -15.34
CA GLN A 187 -5.44 -4.88 -16.38
C GLN A 187 -5.92 -4.44 -17.78
N VAL A 188 -5.10 -3.67 -18.47
CA VAL A 188 -5.35 -3.31 -19.88
C VAL A 188 -5.01 -4.48 -20.80
N VAL A 189 -6.00 -4.95 -21.56
CA VAL A 189 -5.84 -6.02 -22.55
C VAL A 189 -5.48 -5.45 -23.92
N GLN A 190 -6.20 -4.40 -24.35
CA GLN A 190 -6.00 -3.83 -25.69
C GLN A 190 -6.51 -2.40 -25.77
N ILE A 191 -5.80 -1.55 -26.53
CA ILE A 191 -6.24 -0.19 -26.87
C ILE A 191 -6.42 -0.10 -28.38
N LYS A 192 -7.59 0.38 -28.85
CA LYS A 192 -7.87 0.58 -30.28
C LYS A 192 -8.53 1.93 -30.56
N PRO A 193 -8.12 2.63 -31.62
CA PRO A 193 -8.96 3.67 -32.23
C PRO A 193 -10.18 3.00 -32.90
N GLN A 194 -11.33 3.66 -32.84
CA GLN A 194 -12.57 3.22 -33.49
C GLN A 194 -12.81 4.08 -34.75
N GLU A 195 -12.92 3.45 -35.91
CA GLU A 195 -13.26 4.13 -37.16
C GLU A 195 -14.76 4.00 -37.48
N PRO A 196 -15.40 5.04 -38.06
CA PRO A 196 -14.89 6.38 -38.34
C PRO A 196 -15.08 7.32 -37.13
N GLY A 197 -14.01 7.85 -36.53
CA GLY A 197 -14.13 8.82 -35.44
C GLY A 197 -12.86 9.10 -34.63
N ARG A 198 -12.96 10.03 -33.65
CA ARG A 198 -11.96 10.32 -32.60
C ARG A 198 -12.18 9.48 -31.33
N ARG A 199 -12.97 8.40 -31.45
CA ARG A 199 -13.36 7.55 -30.33
C ARG A 199 -12.35 6.43 -30.17
N TRP A 200 -12.03 6.12 -28.93
CA TRP A 200 -11.11 5.05 -28.55
C TRP A 200 -11.84 4.02 -27.71
N SER A 201 -11.33 2.80 -27.73
CA SER A 201 -11.78 1.71 -26.87
C SER A 201 -10.58 1.09 -26.15
N ILE A 202 -10.67 0.96 -24.83
CA ILE A 202 -9.75 0.16 -24.01
C ILE A 202 -10.49 -1.08 -23.55
N GLN A 203 -10.03 -2.26 -23.96
CA GLN A 203 -10.48 -3.54 -23.42
C GLN A 203 -9.72 -3.82 -22.11
N VAL A 204 -10.44 -4.23 -21.07
CA VAL A 204 -9.93 -4.51 -19.73
C VAL A 204 -10.31 -5.90 -19.26
N GLY A 205 -9.70 -6.36 -18.16
CA GLY A 205 -9.85 -7.72 -17.63
C GLY A 205 -11.25 -8.05 -17.12
N ASN A 206 -11.93 -7.11 -16.45
CA ASN A 206 -13.22 -7.37 -15.81
C ASN A 206 -14.16 -6.15 -15.81
N ARG A 207 -15.39 -6.32 -15.30
CA ARG A 207 -16.39 -5.26 -15.22
C ARG A 207 -15.98 -4.12 -14.27
N ALA A 208 -15.45 -4.43 -13.10
CA ALA A 208 -15.05 -3.42 -12.11
C ALA A 208 -13.92 -2.52 -12.67
N ASP A 209 -12.93 -3.11 -13.32
CA ASP A 209 -11.86 -2.40 -14.03
C ASP A 209 -12.42 -1.37 -15.02
N SER A 210 -13.44 -1.75 -15.79
CA SER A 210 -14.04 -0.87 -16.78
C SER A 210 -14.74 0.33 -16.12
N GLN A 211 -15.37 0.12 -14.96
CA GLN A 211 -16.07 1.17 -14.23
C GLN A 211 -15.10 2.14 -13.56
N ILE A 212 -14.04 1.62 -12.95
CA ILE A 212 -13.02 2.43 -12.26
C ILE A 212 -12.22 3.25 -13.28
N LEU A 213 -11.80 2.65 -14.38
CA LEU A 213 -11.08 3.38 -15.44
C LEU A 213 -11.96 4.45 -16.11
N ALA A 214 -13.24 4.17 -16.37
CA ALA A 214 -14.18 5.17 -16.89
C ALA A 214 -14.40 6.33 -15.90
N SER A 215 -14.42 6.02 -14.60
CA SER A 215 -14.52 7.04 -13.54
C SER A 215 -13.28 7.95 -13.52
N ALA A 216 -12.08 7.40 -13.66
CA ALA A 216 -10.84 8.19 -13.73
C ALA A 216 -10.78 9.08 -14.98
N LEU A 217 -11.19 8.56 -16.15
CA LEU A 217 -11.29 9.35 -17.39
C LEU A 217 -12.30 10.49 -17.25
N THR A 218 -13.48 10.21 -16.70
CA THR A 218 -14.52 11.21 -16.47
C THR A 218 -14.05 12.28 -15.49
N ALA A 219 -13.38 11.88 -14.40
CA ALA A 219 -12.79 12.81 -13.44
C ALA A 219 -11.63 13.63 -14.05
N ALA A 220 -10.98 13.14 -15.11
CA ALA A 220 -10.00 13.88 -15.90
C ALA A 220 -10.64 14.86 -16.91
N GLY A 221 -11.97 14.88 -17.04
CA GLY A 221 -12.69 15.70 -18.02
C GLY A 221 -12.81 15.04 -19.41
N ILE A 222 -12.48 13.75 -19.52
CA ILE A 222 -12.57 12.97 -20.76
C ILE A 222 -13.92 12.25 -20.76
N ALA A 223 -14.74 12.48 -21.78
CA ALA A 223 -16.02 11.79 -21.91
C ALA A 223 -15.78 10.29 -22.11
N ALA A 224 -16.16 9.47 -21.12
CA ALA A 224 -15.92 8.04 -21.10
C ALA A 224 -17.16 7.27 -20.63
N GLU A 225 -17.34 6.07 -21.17
CA GLU A 225 -18.44 5.16 -20.85
C GLU A 225 -17.91 3.74 -20.70
N ALA A 226 -18.21 3.11 -19.56
CA ALA A 226 -17.94 1.70 -19.33
C ALA A 226 -19.02 0.84 -20.01
N ALA A 227 -18.58 -0.13 -20.80
CA ALA A 227 -19.44 -1.11 -21.44
C ALA A 227 -19.02 -2.52 -21.01
N SER A 228 -20.00 -3.36 -20.71
CA SER A 228 -19.77 -4.77 -20.38
C SER A 228 -20.82 -5.62 -21.07
N HIS A 229 -20.38 -6.53 -21.93
CA HIS A 229 -21.24 -7.47 -22.65
C HIS A 229 -20.64 -8.87 -22.61
N HIS A 230 -21.29 -9.80 -21.89
CA HIS A 230 -20.73 -11.12 -21.59
C HIS A 230 -19.31 -11.02 -20.99
N ALA A 231 -18.32 -11.70 -21.60
CA ALA A 231 -16.91 -11.69 -21.18
C ALA A 231 -16.10 -10.53 -21.79
N PHE A 232 -16.76 -9.57 -22.44
CA PHE A 232 -16.12 -8.41 -23.03
C PHE A 232 -16.39 -7.18 -22.15
N HIS A 233 -15.31 -6.61 -21.61
CA HIS A 233 -15.34 -5.40 -20.78
C HIS A 233 -14.48 -4.33 -21.44
N ALA A 234 -15.06 -3.15 -21.67
CA ALA A 234 -14.36 -2.08 -22.34
C ALA A 234 -14.75 -0.70 -21.80
N VAL A 235 -13.86 0.26 -21.99
CA VAL A 235 -14.14 1.67 -21.80
C VAL A 235 -14.06 2.35 -23.16
N TYR A 236 -15.14 3.01 -23.55
CA TYR A 236 -15.18 3.84 -24.73
C TYR A 236 -15.04 5.30 -24.32
N PHE A 237 -14.17 6.05 -24.99
CA PHE A 237 -13.99 7.45 -24.65
C PHE A 237 -13.64 8.29 -25.87
N GLU A 238 -13.91 9.58 -25.76
CA GLU A 238 -13.62 10.58 -26.78
C GLU A 238 -12.64 11.59 -26.18
N TYR A 239 -11.50 11.76 -26.84
CA TYR A 239 -10.65 12.91 -26.54
C TYR A 239 -11.29 14.15 -27.17
N GLY A 240 -11.64 15.12 -26.31
CA GLY A 240 -12.34 16.35 -26.67
C GLY A 240 -11.67 17.11 -27.81
N GLN A 241 -12.52 17.72 -28.63
CA GLN A 241 -12.15 18.66 -29.68
C GLN A 241 -11.65 19.96 -29.05
N ASP A 242 -10.39 20.28 -29.32
CA ASP A 242 -9.96 21.61 -29.75
C ASP A 242 -9.11 21.43 -31.03
#